data_AF-A0A5B9PF50-F1
#
_entry.id   AF-A0A5B9PF50-F1
#
_cell.length_a   1.000
_cell.length_b   1.000
_cell.length_c   1.000
_cell.angle_alpha   90.00
_cell.angle_beta   90.00
_cell.angle_gamma   90.00
#
_symmetry.space_group_name_H-M   'P 1'
#
loop_
_entity.id
_entity.type
_entity.pdbx_description
1 polymer ?
#
loop_
_entity_poly.entity_id
_entity_poly.type
_entity_poly.pdbx_seq_one_letter_code
_entity_poly.pdbx_strand_id
1 'polypeptide(L)'
;MLRFVYTSTILLIFLFCVASVAQAQRPSVNTTVQLPTVSNFSINTVVSVPDGGTMYIGGIGRGSEFATRRPNQRSSSRSVAGPGVSISASLIVGSEVDAELERRGRLAIARKARPSIHGTAAEKAKASFLAKHLGRGWK
;
A
#
# COMPACT_ATOMS: atom_id res chain seq x y z
N MET A 1 53.49 -63.64 10.15
CA MET A 1 52.28 -63.32 9.35
C MET A 1 51.08 -62.91 10.21
N LEU A 2 50.82 -63.52 11.37
CA LEU A 2 49.65 -63.21 12.22
C LEU A 2 49.55 -61.74 12.69
N ARG A 3 50.69 -61.11 13.05
CA ARG A 3 50.72 -59.72 13.54
C ARG A 3 50.28 -58.67 12.51
N PHE A 4 50.49 -58.94 11.22
CA PHE A 4 50.13 -58.03 10.13
C PHE A 4 48.62 -58.06 9.82
N VAL A 5 47.98 -59.21 10.07
CA VAL A 5 46.53 -59.40 9.88
C VAL A 5 45.74 -58.64 10.97
N TYR A 6 46.19 -58.70 12.22
CA TYR A 6 45.54 -57.99 13.34
C TYR A 6 45.66 -56.46 13.24
N THR A 7 46.81 -55.93 12.79
CA THR A 7 46.95 -54.48 12.62
C THR A 7 46.09 -53.94 11.48
N SER A 8 45.92 -54.75 10.42
CA SER A 8 45.08 -54.39 9.28
C SER A 8 43.58 -54.39 9.64
N THR A 9 43.11 -55.40 10.39
CA THR A 9 41.70 -55.47 10.82
C THR A 9 41.34 -54.37 11.81
N ILE A 10 42.22 -54.03 12.75
CA ILE A 10 42.01 -52.92 13.69
C ILE A 10 41.92 -51.59 12.94
N LEU A 11 42.79 -51.36 11.95
CA LEU A 11 42.78 -50.14 11.15
C LEU A 11 41.50 -50.01 10.31
N LEU A 12 41.02 -51.12 9.74
CA LEU A 12 39.77 -51.16 8.97
C LEU A 12 38.54 -50.88 9.85
N ILE A 13 38.50 -51.42 11.07
CA ILE A 13 37.42 -51.13 12.04
C ILE A 13 37.45 -49.67 12.45
N PHE A 14 38.63 -49.10 12.70
CA PHE A 14 38.77 -47.68 13.06
C PHE A 14 38.33 -46.77 11.91
N LEU A 15 38.73 -47.07 10.68
CA LEU A 15 38.33 -46.33 9.48
C LEU A 15 36.79 -46.38 9.27
N PHE A 16 36.19 -47.55 9.47
CA PHE A 16 34.74 -47.72 9.37
C PHE A 16 33.98 -46.95 10.47
N CYS A 17 34.52 -46.94 11.69
CA CYS A 17 33.93 -46.22 12.82
C CYS A 17 33.96 -44.69 12.59
N VAL A 18 35.06 -44.15 12.08
CA VAL A 18 35.17 -42.71 11.75
C VAL A 18 34.23 -42.30 10.62
N ALA A 19 34.06 -43.14 9.59
CA ALA A 19 33.12 -42.87 8.50
C ALA A 19 31.65 -42.85 8.96
N SER A 20 31.31 -43.67 9.97
CA SER A 20 29.95 -43.77 10.53
C SER A 20 29.54 -42.50 11.28
N VAL A 21 30.45 -41.90 12.04
CA VAL A 21 30.19 -40.67 12.82
C VAL A 21 30.00 -39.46 11.90
N ALA A 22 30.68 -39.43 10.75
CA ALA A 22 30.55 -38.35 9.77
C ALA A 22 29.17 -38.29 9.09
N GLN A 23 28.47 -39.42 8.95
CA GLN A 23 27.13 -39.47 8.33
C GLN A 23 25.99 -39.11 9.30
N ALA A 24 26.23 -39.18 10.62
CA ALA A 24 25.23 -38.82 11.64
C ALA A 24 25.03 -37.30 11.81
N GLN A 25 25.90 -36.49 11.22
CA GLN A 25 25.79 -35.02 11.22
C GLN A 25 25.22 -34.46 9.92
N ARG A 26 24.35 -35.20 9.21
CA ARG A 26 23.57 -34.58 8.13
C ARG A 26 22.77 -33.44 8.76
N PRO A 27 23.00 -32.17 8.35
CA PRO A 27 22.16 -31.09 8.81
C PRO A 27 20.74 -31.39 8.33
N SER A 28 19.86 -31.72 9.26
CA SER A 28 18.43 -31.75 9.00
C SER A 28 18.10 -30.44 8.33
N VAL A 29 17.66 -30.48 7.07
CA VAL A 29 17.22 -29.28 6.34
C VAL A 29 15.97 -28.83 7.05
N ASN A 30 16.16 -27.98 8.06
CA ASN A 30 15.10 -27.39 8.84
C ASN A 30 14.48 -26.33 7.92
N THR A 31 13.49 -26.74 7.14
CA THR A 31 12.76 -25.86 6.23
C THR A 31 11.96 -24.88 7.09
N THR A 32 12.60 -23.80 7.53
CA THR A 32 11.92 -22.75 8.28
C THR A 32 10.97 -22.07 7.32
N VAL A 33 9.68 -22.38 7.43
CA VAL A 33 8.64 -21.62 6.74
C VAL A 33 8.61 -20.26 7.43
N GLN A 34 9.15 -19.23 6.77
CA GLN A 34 9.02 -17.87 7.27
C GLN A 34 7.58 -17.41 7.05
N LEU A 35 6.78 -17.45 8.12
CA LEU A 35 5.51 -16.72 8.13
C LEU A 35 5.79 -15.25 8.47
N PRO A 36 5.29 -14.29 7.66
CA PRO A 36 5.39 -12.89 8.00
C PRO A 36 4.63 -12.63 9.30
N THR A 37 5.35 -12.16 10.32
CA THR A 37 4.72 -11.72 11.57
C THR A 37 4.28 -10.28 11.38
N VAL A 38 2.98 -10.06 11.24
CA VAL A 38 2.41 -8.71 11.13
C VAL A 38 2.04 -8.23 12.53
N SER A 39 2.64 -7.13 12.97
CA SER A 39 2.22 -6.40 14.17
C SER A 39 1.40 -5.19 13.73
N ASN A 40 0.13 -5.14 14.11
CA ASN A 40 -0.75 -4.03 13.77
C ASN A 40 -1.15 -3.24 15.03
N PHE A 41 -1.16 -1.92 14.92
CA PHE A 41 -1.72 -1.02 15.91
C PHE A 41 -2.76 -0.15 15.21
N SER A 42 -4.01 -0.25 15.64
CA SER A 42 -5.11 0.53 15.08
C SER A 42 -5.84 1.31 16.16
N ILE A 43 -6.21 2.54 15.82
CA ILE A 43 -7.09 3.40 16.61
C ILE A 43 -8.28 3.74 15.73
N ASN A 44 -9.50 3.44 16.19
CA ASN A 44 -10.73 3.79 15.50
C ASN A 44 -11.57 4.68 16.42
N THR A 45 -11.47 6.00 16.23
CA THR A 45 -12.08 7.01 17.10
C THR A 45 -12.52 8.21 16.27
N VAL A 46 -13.61 8.86 16.69
CA VAL A 46 -14.05 10.13 16.13
C VAL A 46 -13.45 11.27 16.94
N VAL A 47 -12.82 12.23 16.25
CA VAL A 47 -12.18 13.38 16.88
C VAL A 47 -12.61 14.67 16.19
N SER A 48 -12.82 15.73 16.98
CA SER A 48 -13.01 17.07 16.46
C SER A 48 -11.65 17.77 16.46
N VAL A 49 -11.17 18.11 15.27
CA VAL A 49 -9.90 18.82 15.05
C VAL A 49 -10.25 20.21 14.56
N PRO A 50 -9.63 21.28 15.08
CA PRO A 50 -9.87 22.62 14.58
C PRO A 50 -9.37 22.76 13.14
N ASP A 51 -9.95 23.67 12.38
CA ASP A 51 -9.56 23.95 10.99
C ASP A 51 -8.11 24.45 10.95
N GLY A 52 -7.22 23.69 10.29
CA GLY A 52 -5.77 23.96 10.28
C GLY A 52 -5.02 23.41 11.50
N GLY A 53 -5.71 22.71 12.41
CA GLY A 53 -5.16 22.15 13.62
C GLY A 53 -4.46 20.81 13.44
N THR A 54 -3.57 20.51 14.38
CA THR A 54 -3.02 19.16 14.58
C THR A 54 -3.46 18.66 15.94
N MET A 55 -3.96 17.43 16.01
CA MET A 55 -4.34 16.79 17.27
C MET A 55 -3.61 15.46 17.44
N TYR A 56 -3.06 15.26 18.64
CA TYR A 56 -2.50 13.98 19.03
C TYR A 56 -3.62 13.05 19.50
N ILE A 57 -3.75 11.89 18.86
CA ILE A 57 -4.83 10.92 19.11
C ILE A 57 -4.43 9.90 20.17
N GLY A 58 -3.13 9.70 20.33
CA GLY A 58 -2.59 8.80 21.33
C GLY A 58 -1.44 7.98 20.79
N GLY A 59 -0.93 7.11 21.65
CA GLY A 59 0.17 6.21 21.36
C GLY A 59 0.25 5.12 22.41
N ILE A 60 0.98 4.05 22.10
CA ILE A 60 1.25 2.98 23.07
C ILE A 60 2.72 3.08 23.48
N GLY A 61 2.97 3.33 24.76
CA GLY A 61 4.29 3.12 25.36
C GLY A 61 4.48 1.65 25.73
N ARG A 62 5.60 1.05 25.31
CA ARG A 62 6.00 -0.31 25.71
C ARG A 62 7.42 -0.25 26.26
N GLY A 63 7.59 -0.81 27.45
CA GLY A 63 8.89 -1.04 28.08
C GLY A 63 9.01 -2.52 28.42
N SER A 64 10.13 -3.14 28.07
CA SER A 64 10.48 -4.46 28.58
C SER A 64 11.87 -4.43 29.21
N GLU A 65 12.01 -5.14 30.31
CA GLU A 65 13.27 -5.34 31.01
C GLU A 65 13.49 -6.85 31.17
N PHE A 66 14.64 -7.32 30.71
CA PHE A 66 15.05 -8.70 30.83
C PHE A 66 16.33 -8.74 31.65
N ALA A 67 16.32 -9.46 32.77
CA ALA A 67 17.50 -9.71 33.56
C ALA A 67 17.70 -11.21 33.71
N THR A 68 18.85 -11.71 33.27
CA THR A 68 19.28 -13.10 33.52
C THR A 68 20.43 -13.09 34.50
N ARG A 69 20.28 -13.81 35.61
CA ARG A 69 21.35 -14.10 36.54
C ARG A 69 21.65 -15.59 36.57
N ARG A 70 22.88 -15.94 36.22
CA ARG A 70 23.49 -17.25 36.40
C ARG A 70 24.68 -17.10 37.37
N PRO A 71 25.15 -18.17 38.03
CA PRO A 71 26.15 -18.09 39.10
C PRO A 71 27.38 -17.24 38.76
N ASN A 72 27.86 -17.27 37.50
CA ASN A 72 29.00 -16.49 37.01
C ASN A 72 28.67 -15.57 35.81
N GLN A 73 27.39 -15.34 35.50
CA GLN A 73 27.01 -14.44 34.41
C GLN A 73 25.78 -13.63 34.76
N ARG A 74 25.86 -12.32 34.51
CA ARG A 74 24.75 -11.40 34.62
C ARG A 74 24.57 -10.70 33.29
N SER A 75 23.35 -10.68 32.78
CA SER A 75 22.98 -9.91 31.61
C SER A 75 21.66 -9.21 31.88
N SER A 76 21.57 -7.95 31.50
CA SER A 76 20.35 -7.17 31.54
C SER A 76 20.16 -6.46 30.21
N SER A 77 18.94 -6.49 29.68
CA SER A 77 18.53 -5.77 28.50
C SER A 77 17.27 -4.98 28.80
N ARG A 78 17.19 -3.77 28.28
CA ARG A 78 16.03 -2.89 28.40
C ARG A 78 15.65 -2.39 27.02
N SER A 79 14.39 -2.54 26.67
CA SER A 79 13.83 -2.05 25.41
C SER A 79 12.67 -1.11 25.71
N VAL A 80 12.68 0.07 25.08
CA VAL A 80 11.61 1.07 25.19
C VAL A 80 11.18 1.45 23.78
N ALA A 81 9.88 1.42 23.51
CA ALA A 81 9.29 1.83 22.25
C ALA A 81 7.98 2.59 22.50
N GLY A 82 7.71 3.63 21.72
CA GLY A 82 6.52 4.47 21.89
C GLY A 82 6.01 5.03 20.56
N PRO A 83 5.29 4.24 19.74
CA PRO A 83 4.59 4.78 18.58
C PRO A 83 3.44 5.70 19.01
N GLY A 84 3.36 6.87 18.38
CA GLY A 84 2.27 7.84 18.54
C GLY A 84 1.63 8.22 17.21
N VAL A 85 0.37 8.64 17.24
CA VAL A 85 -0.43 9.02 16.07
C VAL A 85 -0.98 10.43 16.25
N SER A 86 -0.86 11.24 15.19
CA SER A 86 -1.44 12.57 15.10
C SER A 86 -2.25 12.72 13.81
N ILE A 87 -3.34 13.47 13.86
CA ILE A 87 -4.09 13.88 12.67
C ILE A 87 -3.95 15.38 12.48
N SER A 88 -3.74 15.79 11.23
CA SER A 88 -3.79 17.18 10.81
C SER A 88 -4.94 17.35 9.82
N ALA A 89 -5.74 18.39 10.04
CA ALA A 89 -6.87 18.73 9.18
C ALA A 89 -6.66 20.12 8.61
N SER A 90 -6.95 20.30 7.32
CA SER A 90 -6.94 21.59 6.64
C SER A 90 -8.22 21.73 5.83
N LEU A 91 -8.90 22.86 6.01
CA LEU A 91 -10.12 23.19 5.28
C LEU A 91 -9.78 24.10 4.11
N ILE A 92 -10.16 23.69 2.90
CA ILE A 92 -9.95 24.47 1.68
C ILE A 92 -11.25 25.21 1.36
N VAL A 93 -11.26 26.53 1.51
CA VAL A 93 -12.40 27.38 1.13
C VAL A 93 -12.25 27.80 -0.33
N GLY A 94 -13.10 27.26 -1.19
CA GLY A 94 -13.03 27.41 -2.65
C GLY A 94 -13.88 28.54 -3.24
N SER A 95 -14.11 29.65 -2.53
CA SER A 95 -15.05 30.69 -2.98
C SER A 95 -14.72 31.27 -4.37
N GLU A 96 -13.43 31.34 -4.72
CA GLU A 96 -12.99 31.79 -6.03
C GLU A 96 -13.22 30.72 -7.13
N VAL A 97 -13.03 29.44 -6.78
CA VAL A 97 -13.31 28.31 -7.67
C VAL A 97 -14.81 28.21 -7.94
N ASP A 98 -15.64 28.39 -6.92
CA ASP A 98 -17.10 28.38 -7.02
C ASP A 98 -17.59 29.54 -7.89
N ALA A 99 -17.08 30.76 -7.67
CA ALA A 99 -17.40 31.92 -8.48
C ALA A 99 -17.04 31.72 -9.96
N GLU A 100 -15.89 31.12 -10.25
CA GLU A 100 -15.47 30.79 -11.61
C GLU A 100 -16.35 29.70 -12.24
N LEU A 101 -16.74 28.69 -11.45
CA LEU A 101 -17.60 27.60 -11.91
C LEU A 101 -19.00 28.14 -12.30
N GLU A 102 -19.57 29.03 -11.48
CA GLU A 102 -20.83 29.71 -11.78
C GLU A 102 -20.73 30.60 -13.02
N ARG A 103 -19.61 31.33 -13.17
CA ARG A 103 -19.36 32.16 -14.35
C ARG A 103 -19.32 31.30 -15.62
N ARG A 104 -18.59 30.19 -15.59
CA ARG A 104 -18.53 29.23 -16.72
C ARG A 104 -19.88 28.59 -16.99
N GLY A 105 -20.61 28.20 -15.95
CA GLY A 105 -21.96 27.62 -16.05
C GLY A 105 -22.92 28.55 -16.77
N ARG A 106 -22.96 29.83 -16.37
CA ARG A 106 -23.79 30.85 -17.05
C ARG A 106 -23.42 31.03 -18.52
N LEU A 107 -22.14 31.08 -18.85
CA LEU A 107 -21.68 31.19 -20.24
C LEU A 107 -22.06 29.96 -21.07
N ALA A 108 -21.98 28.76 -20.49
CA ALA A 108 -22.36 27.52 -21.15
C ALA A 108 -23.88 27.47 -21.43
N ILE A 109 -24.71 27.88 -20.47
CA ILE A 109 -26.17 27.99 -20.64
C ILE A 109 -26.49 29.01 -21.73
N ALA A 110 -25.87 30.18 -21.70
CA ALA A 110 -26.07 31.22 -22.71
C ALA A 110 -25.67 30.74 -24.12
N ARG A 111 -24.58 29.98 -24.23
CA ARG A 111 -24.14 29.39 -25.51
C ARG A 111 -25.13 28.35 -26.03
N LYS A 112 -25.76 27.58 -25.13
CA LYS A 112 -26.78 26.58 -25.47
C LYS A 112 -28.14 27.20 -25.82
N ALA A 113 -28.47 28.33 -25.18
CA ALA A 113 -29.67 29.10 -25.46
C ALA A 113 -29.56 29.99 -26.72
N ARG A 114 -28.34 30.19 -27.24
CA ARG A 114 -28.13 30.97 -28.46
C ARG A 114 -28.81 30.25 -29.63
N PRO A 115 -29.78 30.88 -30.32
CA PRO A 115 -30.41 30.28 -31.48
C PRO A 115 -29.34 30.02 -32.54
N SER A 116 -29.32 28.80 -33.08
CA SER A 116 -28.35 28.45 -34.12
C SER A 116 -28.56 29.36 -35.33
N ILE A 117 -27.48 29.99 -35.81
CA ILE A 117 -27.49 30.90 -36.98
C ILE A 117 -28.12 30.23 -38.21
N HIS A 118 -28.07 28.90 -38.29
CA HIS A 118 -28.66 28.11 -39.37
C HIS A 118 -30.18 27.92 -39.27
N GLY A 119 -30.86 28.63 -38.37
CA GLY A 119 -32.30 28.48 -38.13
C GLY A 119 -32.65 27.18 -37.40
N THR A 120 -33.87 27.15 -36.86
CA THR A 120 -34.49 25.95 -36.28
C THR A 120 -34.59 24.84 -37.33
N ALA A 121 -34.77 23.58 -36.89
CA ALA A 121 -34.93 22.45 -37.80
C ALA A 121 -36.09 22.66 -38.81
N ALA A 122 -37.16 23.34 -38.38
CA ALA A 122 -38.28 23.73 -39.22
C ALA A 122 -37.88 24.75 -40.30
N GLU A 123 -37.07 25.75 -39.96
CA GLU A 123 -36.57 26.74 -40.91
C GLU A 123 -35.63 26.12 -41.94
N LYS A 124 -34.79 25.16 -41.53
CA LYS A 124 -33.95 24.38 -42.46
C LYS A 124 -34.78 23.53 -43.42
N ALA A 125 -35.83 22.88 -42.93
CA ALA A 125 -36.73 22.10 -43.76
C ALA A 125 -37.44 22.99 -44.81
N LYS A 126 -37.89 24.18 -44.40
CA LYS A 126 -38.49 25.17 -45.29
C LYS A 126 -37.50 25.71 -46.33
N ALA A 127 -36.27 26.04 -45.91
CA ALA A 127 -35.22 26.50 -46.82
C ALA A 127 -34.85 25.42 -47.86
N SER A 128 -34.75 24.16 -47.45
CA SER A 128 -34.50 23.02 -48.34
C SER A 128 -35.63 22.82 -49.35
N PHE A 129 -36.90 22.92 -48.89
CA PHE A 129 -38.06 22.84 -49.76
C PHE A 129 -38.06 23.94 -50.82
N LEU A 130 -37.81 25.19 -50.43
CA LEU A 130 -37.74 26.33 -51.35
C LEU A 130 -36.60 26.19 -52.36
N ALA A 131 -35.41 25.80 -51.91
CA ALA A 131 -34.26 25.57 -52.78
C ALA A 131 -34.53 24.51 -53.86
N LYS A 132 -35.35 23.49 -53.55
CA LYS A 132 -35.70 22.42 -54.50
C LYS A 132 -36.71 22.85 -55.57
N HIS A 133 -37.53 23.88 -55.32
CA HIS A 133 -38.66 24.25 -56.18
C HIS A 133 -38.51 25.60 -56.90
N LEU A 134 -37.65 26.49 -56.42
CA LEU A 134 -37.48 27.84 -56.99
C LEU A 134 -36.80 27.91 -58.38
N GLY A 135 -36.38 26.80 -58.98
CA GLY A 135 -35.73 26.77 -60.30
C GLY A 135 -36.47 26.01 -61.40
N ARG A 136 -37.66 25.45 -61.13
CA ARG A 136 -38.39 24.57 -62.07
C ARG A 136 -39.43 25.27 -62.96
N GLY A 137 -39.69 26.56 -62.74
CA GLY A 137 -40.81 27.27 -63.39
C GLY A 137 -40.47 28.07 -64.65
N TRP A 138 -39.22 28.06 -65.12
CA TRP A 138 -38.77 28.89 -66.25
C TRP A 138 -38.19 27.99 -67.34
N LYS A 139 -39.07 27.27 -68.05
CA LYS A 139 -38.82 26.65 -69.36
C LYS A 139 -40.10 26.71 -70.16
#